data_AF-A0A9W3SI95-F1
#
_entry.id   AF-A0A9W3SI95-F1
#
_cell.length_a   1.000
_cell.length_b   1.000
_cell.length_c   1.000
_cell.angle_alpha   90.00
_cell.angle_beta   90.00
_cell.angle_gamma   90.00
#
_symmetry.space_group_name_H-M   'P 1'
#
loop_
_entity.id
_entity.type
_entity.pdbx_description
1 polymer ?
#
loop_
_entity_poly.entity_id
_entity_poly.type
_entity_poly.pdbx_seq_one_letter_code
_entity_poly.pdbx_strand_id
1 'polypeptide(L)'
;MKNYLKLIVSIPLAGALVFGSSVFTSPAAAQVEQTDELFYFKPVPEPEPNKPLPITGEKITKESDIEQYVYIDIVATKYFPAGATIPCGPGVVFEQATLVDRDLNVIPKTNGRYYLKTNVSIEKGEIIGKWAVPKDLDWVQGTKSAKDYYYKRLHAHELNKTSSYSYESSITTGVSQEEAFAIAQTLGIDVEVGYKHAFQIGTNGMWQTTESIGTTLLNQDSERHEFNLPQAVYNYGYTTFWAGVYQGIIDYYVKPSVKLQEVLDDFNRPPSGNHQLEINLRLPEKQTQKTNIFHTVRTKGSGNPIPKIEGK
;
A
#
# COMPACT_ATOMS: atom_id res chain seq x y z
N MET A 1 62.34 -26.09 27.21
CA MET A 1 60.91 -25.84 27.52
C MET A 1 60.18 -25.70 26.19
N LYS A 2 59.06 -26.42 26.04
CA LYS A 2 58.42 -26.74 24.76
C LYS A 2 57.54 -25.58 24.27
N ASN A 3 57.70 -25.23 22.99
CA ASN A 3 56.80 -24.40 22.19
C ASN A 3 55.49 -25.16 21.91
N TYR A 4 54.34 -24.49 21.98
CA TYR A 4 53.10 -24.96 21.39
C TYR A 4 52.57 -23.94 20.38
N LEU A 5 52.71 -24.29 19.11
CA LEU A 5 51.88 -23.84 17.98
C LEU A 5 50.41 -24.18 18.29
N LYS A 6 49.48 -23.25 18.01
CA LYS A 6 48.07 -23.60 17.82
C LYS A 6 47.72 -23.61 16.33
N LEU A 7 47.15 -24.76 15.97
CA LEU A 7 46.86 -25.33 14.68
C LEU A 7 45.70 -24.60 13.98
N ILE A 8 45.89 -24.26 12.71
CA ILE A 8 44.82 -23.98 11.74
C ILE A 8 44.24 -25.34 11.33
N VAL A 9 42.92 -25.49 11.40
CA VAL A 9 42.21 -26.59 10.72
C VAL A 9 41.16 -25.96 9.81
N SER A 10 41.25 -26.33 8.54
CA SER A 10 40.34 -25.99 7.46
C SER A 10 39.73 -27.28 6.91
N ILE A 11 38.65 -27.12 6.11
CA ILE A 11 38.08 -28.04 5.11
C ILE A 11 37.01 -29.03 5.67
N PRO A 12 35.93 -29.42 4.93
CA PRO A 12 35.51 -29.07 3.54
C PRO A 12 34.06 -28.59 3.33
N LEU A 13 33.91 -27.99 2.14
CA LEU A 13 32.71 -27.92 1.30
C LEU A 13 32.40 -29.30 0.68
N ALA A 14 31.19 -29.85 0.83
CA ALA A 14 30.58 -30.81 -0.12
C ALA A 14 29.11 -31.12 0.24
N GLY A 15 28.27 -31.20 -0.81
CA GLY A 15 27.22 -32.23 -0.87
C GLY A 15 25.78 -31.74 -0.78
N ALA A 16 25.17 -31.52 -1.94
CA ALA A 16 23.72 -31.50 -2.11
C ALA A 16 23.07 -32.82 -1.63
N LEU A 17 21.94 -32.71 -0.95
CA LEU A 17 20.98 -33.80 -0.77
C LEU A 17 19.58 -33.24 -1.07
N VAL A 18 19.11 -33.55 -2.27
CA VAL A 18 17.69 -33.55 -2.62
C VAL A 18 17.19 -34.96 -2.35
N PHE A 19 16.26 -35.11 -1.41
CA PHE A 19 15.21 -36.13 -1.44
C PHE A 19 13.98 -35.55 -0.73
N GLY A 20 12.88 -35.47 -1.48
CA GLY A 20 11.58 -35.09 -0.94
C GLY A 20 10.96 -36.19 -0.10
N SER A 21 10.09 -35.79 0.82
CA SER A 21 8.81 -36.47 1.06
C SER A 21 7.88 -35.48 1.76
N SER A 22 6.72 -35.30 1.15
CA SER A 22 5.54 -34.68 1.73
C SER A 22 5.23 -35.24 3.12
N VAL A 23 5.17 -34.37 4.12
CA VAL A 23 4.35 -34.59 5.31
C VAL A 23 3.46 -33.37 5.46
N PHE A 24 2.19 -33.59 5.13
CA PHE A 24 1.07 -32.80 5.62
C PHE A 24 1.23 -32.65 7.14
N THR A 25 1.57 -31.44 7.58
CA THR A 25 1.17 -30.98 8.90
C THR A 25 0.16 -29.89 8.67
N SER A 26 -1.02 -30.11 9.25
CA SER A 26 -2.16 -29.20 9.29
C SER A 26 -1.69 -27.77 9.60
N PRO A 27 -2.30 -26.72 9.03
CA PRO A 27 -1.99 -25.35 9.44
C PRO A 27 -2.44 -25.21 10.90
N ALA A 28 -1.50 -25.35 11.82
CA ALA A 28 -1.67 -24.88 13.18
C ALA A 28 -1.95 -23.39 13.05
N ALA A 29 -3.15 -23.01 13.52
CA ALA A 29 -3.69 -21.67 13.58
C ALA A 29 -2.60 -20.59 13.50
N ALA A 30 -2.58 -19.85 12.39
CA ALA A 30 -1.95 -18.56 12.37
C ALA A 30 -2.56 -17.79 13.56
N GLN A 31 -1.77 -17.63 14.62
CA GLN A 31 -2.06 -16.58 15.59
C GLN A 31 -1.99 -15.30 14.78
N VAL A 32 -3.16 -14.76 14.45
CA VAL A 32 -3.31 -13.41 13.97
C VAL A 32 -2.72 -12.56 15.08
N GLU A 33 -1.46 -12.14 14.94
CA GLU A 33 -0.97 -10.95 15.62
C GLU A 33 -2.01 -9.89 15.32
N GLN A 34 -2.73 -9.50 16.36
CA GLN A 34 -3.75 -8.48 16.30
C GLN A 34 -2.99 -7.19 15.96
N THR A 35 -2.87 -6.89 14.67
CA THR A 35 -2.08 -5.77 14.18
C THR A 35 -2.62 -4.49 14.83
N ASP A 36 -1.72 -3.65 15.35
CA ASP A 36 -2.04 -2.34 15.96
C ASP A 36 -2.94 -1.45 15.09
N GLU A 37 -3.08 -1.79 13.81
CA GLU A 37 -3.93 -1.13 12.83
C GLU A 37 -5.43 -1.20 13.13
N LEU A 38 -5.92 -2.22 13.85
CA LEU A 38 -7.32 -2.31 14.27
C LEU A 38 -7.74 -1.10 15.12
N PHE A 39 -6.81 -0.52 15.88
CA PHE A 39 -7.07 0.67 16.72
C PHE A 39 -7.35 1.93 15.89
N TYR A 40 -6.98 1.96 14.62
CA TYR A 40 -7.17 3.13 13.76
C TYR A 40 -8.49 3.09 12.97
N PHE A 41 -9.24 1.98 13.01
CA PHE A 41 -10.58 1.93 12.43
C PHE A 41 -11.63 2.41 13.43
N LYS A 42 -12.20 3.60 13.18
CA LYS A 42 -13.35 4.08 13.94
C LYS A 42 -14.60 3.29 13.56
N PRO A 43 -15.36 2.76 14.54
CA PRO A 43 -16.65 2.13 14.26
C PRO A 43 -17.56 3.06 13.46
N VAL A 44 -18.30 2.49 12.50
CA VAL A 44 -19.28 3.26 11.75
C VAL A 44 -20.47 3.53 12.68
N PRO A 45 -20.90 4.79 12.84
CA PRO A 45 -21.98 5.09 13.77
C PRO A 45 -23.29 4.41 13.33
N GLU A 46 -24.00 3.87 14.30
CA GLU A 46 -25.38 3.41 14.09
C GLU A 46 -26.25 4.60 13.69
N PRO A 47 -26.94 4.54 12.53
CA PRO A 47 -27.79 5.64 12.12
C PRO A 47 -29.02 5.71 13.01
N GLU A 48 -29.52 6.92 13.23
CA GLU A 48 -30.84 7.11 13.84
C GLU A 48 -31.93 6.47 12.96
N PRO A 49 -33.10 6.13 13.52
CA PRO A 49 -34.23 5.60 12.78
C PRO A 49 -34.57 6.42 11.53
N ASN A 50 -34.91 5.72 10.44
CA ASN A 50 -35.19 6.29 9.11
C ASN A 50 -34.04 7.07 8.46
N LYS A 51 -32.81 6.99 8.99
CA LYS A 51 -31.62 7.51 8.31
C LYS A 51 -30.86 6.39 7.63
N PRO A 52 -30.44 6.56 6.36
CA PRO A 52 -29.66 5.57 5.67
C PRO A 52 -28.26 5.45 6.28
N LEU A 53 -27.67 4.27 6.12
CA LEU A 53 -26.28 4.01 6.47
C LEU A 53 -25.33 4.86 5.58
N PRO A 54 -24.24 5.44 6.12
CA PRO A 54 -23.30 6.22 5.33
C PRO A 54 -22.51 5.34 4.33
N ILE A 55 -22.02 5.90 3.23
CA ILE A 55 -21.21 5.13 2.25
C ILE A 55 -19.83 4.80 2.82
N THR A 56 -19.26 5.71 3.59
CA THR A 56 -17.96 5.57 4.25
C THR A 56 -18.06 5.93 5.72
N GLY A 57 -17.30 5.26 6.56
CA GLY A 57 -17.08 5.64 7.95
C GLY A 57 -16.20 6.90 8.07
N GLU A 58 -15.97 7.33 9.31
CA GLU A 58 -15.00 8.39 9.59
C GLU A 58 -13.60 7.95 9.17
N LYS A 59 -12.84 8.88 8.59
CA LYS A 59 -11.47 8.67 8.15
C LYS A 59 -10.50 9.14 9.21
N ILE A 60 -9.55 8.28 9.59
CA ILE A 60 -8.41 8.64 10.45
C ILE A 60 -7.16 8.64 9.58
N THR A 61 -6.44 9.77 9.57
CA THR A 61 -5.15 9.89 8.91
C THR A 61 -4.02 9.72 9.91
N LYS A 62 -3.04 8.89 9.56
CA LYS A 62 -1.76 8.77 10.27
C LYS A 62 -0.63 9.15 9.34
N GLU A 63 0.13 10.16 9.74
CA GLU A 63 1.30 10.63 9.03
C GLU A 63 2.56 10.05 9.69
N SER A 64 3.49 9.60 8.87
CA SER A 64 4.80 9.11 9.28
C SER A 64 5.88 9.80 8.46
N ASP A 65 7.09 9.85 9.00
CA ASP A 65 8.24 10.25 8.21
C ASP A 65 8.47 9.29 7.05
N ILE A 66 8.98 9.83 5.94
CA ILE A 66 9.48 9.02 4.83
C ILE A 66 10.73 8.28 5.30
N GLU A 67 10.86 7.01 4.94
CA GLU A 67 11.96 6.16 5.44
C GLU A 67 13.32 6.53 4.84
N GLN A 68 13.44 6.49 3.51
CA GLN A 68 14.72 6.78 2.83
C GLN A 68 14.56 7.73 1.66
N TYR A 69 13.64 7.41 0.75
CA TYR A 69 13.48 8.15 -0.50
C TYR A 69 12.06 8.65 -0.70
N VAL A 70 11.93 9.84 -1.27
CA VAL A 70 10.69 10.25 -1.91
C VAL A 70 10.78 9.86 -3.38
N TYR A 71 9.94 8.91 -3.77
CA TYR A 71 9.81 8.54 -5.17
C TYR A 71 8.95 9.57 -5.90
N ILE A 72 9.40 10.02 -7.07
CA ILE A 72 8.68 10.94 -7.95
C ILE A 72 8.56 10.29 -9.31
N ASP A 73 7.32 10.10 -9.78
CA ASP A 73 7.02 9.52 -11.08
C ASP A 73 7.34 10.50 -12.20
N ILE A 74 8.01 9.99 -13.23
CA ILE A 74 8.20 10.68 -14.49
C ILE A 74 7.14 10.15 -15.45
N VAL A 75 6.29 11.02 -15.98
CA VAL A 75 5.13 10.65 -16.79
C VAL A 75 5.24 11.24 -18.18
N ALA A 76 4.97 10.43 -19.20
CA ALA A 76 4.97 10.87 -20.59
C ALA A 76 3.80 11.82 -20.87
N THR A 77 4.06 12.98 -21.48
CA THR A 77 3.01 13.91 -21.93
C THR A 77 2.62 13.70 -23.39
N LYS A 78 3.38 12.87 -24.11
CA LYS A 78 3.21 12.49 -25.51
C LYS A 78 3.60 11.02 -25.71
N TYR A 79 3.27 10.47 -26.87
CA TYR A 79 3.72 9.14 -27.28
C TYR A 79 5.24 9.11 -27.51
N PHE A 80 5.91 8.05 -27.05
CA PHE A 80 7.29 7.73 -27.40
C PHE A 80 7.39 6.34 -28.04
N PRO A 81 8.00 6.20 -29.22
CA PRO A 81 8.20 4.90 -29.85
C PRO A 81 9.22 4.05 -29.08
N ALA A 82 9.15 2.72 -29.26
CA ALA A 82 10.17 1.82 -28.75
C ALA A 82 11.57 2.20 -29.27
N GLY A 83 12.56 2.19 -28.38
CA GLY A 83 13.93 2.63 -28.68
C GLY A 83 14.16 4.13 -28.53
N ALA A 84 13.12 4.91 -28.18
CA ALA A 84 13.27 6.33 -27.90
C ALA A 84 14.25 6.57 -26.74
N THR A 85 15.07 7.61 -26.88
CA THR A 85 15.92 8.12 -25.81
C THR A 85 15.27 9.38 -25.26
N ILE A 86 14.79 9.31 -24.03
CA ILE A 86 14.09 10.40 -23.36
C ILE A 86 15.09 11.11 -22.45
N PRO A 87 15.38 12.41 -22.67
CA PRO A 87 16.19 13.18 -21.75
C PRO A 87 15.35 13.43 -20.48
N CYS A 88 15.83 12.94 -19.34
CA CYS A 88 15.07 13.00 -18.09
C CYS A 88 15.63 14.00 -17.07
N GLY A 89 16.75 14.66 -17.39
CA GLY A 89 17.50 15.50 -16.45
C GLY A 89 16.76 16.77 -16.01
N PRO A 90 16.31 16.89 -14.75
CA PRO A 90 15.52 18.03 -14.27
C PRO A 90 16.39 19.21 -13.80
N GLY A 91 17.55 19.41 -14.43
CA GLY A 91 18.54 20.40 -14.00
C GLY A 91 19.20 20.04 -12.66
N VAL A 92 19.76 21.06 -11.99
CA VAL A 92 20.61 20.93 -10.79
C VAL A 92 19.89 20.37 -9.55
N VAL A 93 18.56 20.53 -9.48
CA VAL A 93 17.76 20.18 -8.28
C VAL A 93 17.79 18.67 -7.99
N PHE A 94 17.93 17.84 -9.03
CA PHE A 94 17.89 16.38 -8.93
C PHE A 94 19.28 15.74 -9.08
N GLU A 95 20.37 16.51 -8.94
CA GLU A 95 21.73 15.97 -9.09
C GLU A 95 22.07 14.86 -8.09
N GLN A 96 21.47 14.93 -6.90
CA GLN A 96 21.61 13.98 -5.80
C GLN A 96 20.53 12.88 -5.82
N ALA A 97 19.60 12.94 -6.78
CA ALA A 97 18.57 11.91 -6.94
C ALA A 97 19.08 10.76 -7.81
N THR A 98 18.57 9.56 -7.56
CA THR A 98 18.83 8.38 -8.38
C THR A 98 17.70 8.23 -9.38
N LEU A 99 18.03 8.14 -10.67
CA LEU A 99 17.05 7.81 -11.70
C LEU A 99 16.92 6.29 -11.78
N VAL A 100 15.69 5.81 -11.76
CA VAL A 100 15.38 4.40 -11.99
C VAL A 100 14.37 4.26 -13.13
N ASP A 101 14.45 3.16 -13.88
CA ASP A 101 13.44 2.83 -14.89
C ASP A 101 12.14 2.28 -14.25
N ARG A 102 11.19 1.83 -15.10
CA ARG A 102 9.93 1.21 -14.64
C ARG A 102 10.17 -0.04 -13.76
N ASP A 103 11.26 -0.74 -14.01
CA ASP A 103 11.64 -1.98 -13.33
C ASP A 103 12.61 -1.72 -12.17
N LEU A 104 12.82 -0.44 -11.81
CA LEU A 104 13.69 0.06 -10.76
C LEU A 104 15.18 -0.13 -10.97
N ASN A 105 15.61 -0.46 -12.18
CA ASN A 105 17.03 -0.53 -12.44
C ASN A 105 17.61 0.88 -12.43
N VAL A 106 18.69 1.05 -11.69
CA VAL A 106 19.41 2.32 -11.61
C VAL A 106 19.95 2.69 -12.98
N ILE A 107 19.63 3.89 -13.43
CA ILE A 107 20.07 4.42 -14.71
C ILE A 107 21.28 5.34 -14.49
N PRO A 108 22.47 4.96 -14.97
CA PRO A 108 23.68 5.74 -14.76
C PRO A 108 23.66 7.05 -15.57
N LYS A 109 24.28 8.09 -15.03
CA LYS A 109 24.56 9.32 -15.78
C LYS A 109 25.50 9.02 -16.94
N THR A 110 25.15 9.46 -18.14
CA THR A 110 26.01 9.42 -19.33
C THR A 110 26.37 10.85 -19.71
N ASN A 111 27.66 11.20 -19.68
CA ASN A 111 28.14 12.57 -19.95
C ASN A 111 27.44 13.65 -19.09
N GLY A 112 27.24 13.36 -17.81
CA GLY A 112 26.59 14.29 -16.86
C GLY A 112 25.09 14.46 -17.05
N ARG A 113 24.45 13.69 -17.94
CA ARG A 113 23.00 13.74 -18.19
C ARG A 113 22.36 12.38 -18.00
N TYR A 114 21.10 12.39 -17.61
CA TYR A 114 20.28 11.20 -17.51
C TYR A 114 19.44 10.99 -18.76
N TYR A 115 19.43 9.75 -19.24
CA TYR A 115 18.65 9.34 -20.40
C TYR A 115 17.92 8.05 -20.07
N LEU A 116 16.59 8.05 -20.19
CA LEU A 116 15.81 6.80 -20.19
C LEU A 116 15.72 6.30 -21.62
N LYS A 117 16.26 5.11 -21.87
CA LYS A 117 16.05 4.39 -23.12
C LYS A 117 14.92 3.40 -22.93
N THR A 118 13.86 3.55 -23.68
CA THR A 118 12.68 2.69 -23.56
C THR A 118 12.82 1.52 -24.54
N ASN A 119 12.58 0.29 -24.07
CA ASN A 119 12.56 -0.89 -24.95
C ASN A 119 11.15 -1.18 -25.49
N VAL A 120 10.15 -0.46 -24.99
CA VAL A 120 8.74 -0.54 -25.36
C VAL A 120 8.22 0.84 -25.75
N SER A 121 7.13 0.87 -26.51
CA SER A 121 6.39 2.11 -26.76
C SER A 121 5.75 2.60 -25.46
N ILE A 122 5.71 3.91 -25.29
CA ILE A 122 5.13 4.56 -24.12
C ILE A 122 4.01 5.49 -24.60
N GLU A 123 2.82 5.25 -24.08
CA GLU A 123 1.66 6.09 -24.36
C GLU A 123 1.65 7.35 -23.48
N LYS A 124 0.93 8.37 -23.95
CA LYS A 124 0.69 9.57 -23.15
C LYS A 124 -0.01 9.20 -21.84
N GLY A 125 0.52 9.70 -20.73
CA GLY A 125 0.01 9.45 -19.38
C GLY A 125 0.68 8.27 -18.67
N GLU A 126 1.50 7.48 -19.35
CA GLU A 126 2.23 6.39 -18.70
C GLU A 126 3.48 6.87 -17.97
N ILE A 127 3.79 6.21 -16.85
CA ILE A 127 5.04 6.41 -16.10
C ILE A 127 6.18 5.89 -16.96
N ILE A 128 7.27 6.62 -17.15
CA ILE A 128 8.45 6.19 -17.92
C ILE A 128 9.62 5.74 -17.04
N GLY A 129 9.65 6.24 -15.81
CA GLY A 129 10.68 5.97 -14.80
C GLY A 129 10.37 6.79 -13.55
N LYS A 130 11.27 6.73 -12.57
CA LYS A 130 11.07 7.40 -11.28
C LYS A 130 12.37 8.03 -10.80
N TRP A 131 12.25 9.15 -10.12
CA TRP A 131 13.33 9.69 -9.29
C TRP A 131 13.20 9.15 -7.88
N ALA A 132 14.23 8.47 -7.38
CA ALA A 132 14.39 8.19 -5.97
C ALA A 132 15.22 9.32 -5.35
N VAL A 133 14.54 10.22 -4.63
CA VAL A 133 15.16 11.43 -4.07
C VAL A 133 15.42 11.24 -2.59
N PRO A 134 16.66 11.40 -2.09
CA PRO A 134 16.94 11.29 -0.65
C PRO A 134 16.06 12.22 0.17
N LYS A 135 15.47 11.72 1.25
CA LYS A 135 14.53 12.49 2.09
C LYS A 135 15.16 13.72 2.77
N ASP A 136 16.48 13.67 2.97
CA ASP A 136 17.24 14.69 3.70
C ASP A 136 17.60 15.92 2.84
N LEU A 137 17.24 15.93 1.55
CA LEU A 137 17.43 17.12 0.72
C LEU A 137 16.49 18.24 1.17
N ASP A 138 16.99 19.47 1.23
CA ASP A 138 16.29 20.66 1.74
C ASP A 138 14.90 20.92 1.12
N TRP A 139 14.71 20.51 -0.13
CA TRP A 139 13.46 20.69 -0.87
C TRP A 139 12.48 19.51 -0.72
N VAL A 140 12.96 18.36 -0.23
CA VAL A 140 12.15 17.17 0.06
C VAL A 140 11.80 17.08 1.54
N GLN A 141 12.67 17.61 2.41
CA GLN A 141 12.54 17.57 3.85
C GLN A 141 11.15 18.02 4.31
N GLY A 142 10.54 17.24 5.22
CA GLY A 142 9.19 17.48 5.72
C GLY A 142 8.07 16.82 4.90
N THR A 143 8.40 16.18 3.78
CA THR A 143 7.48 15.27 3.08
C THR A 143 7.17 14.07 3.97
N LYS A 144 5.89 13.69 4.04
CA LYS A 144 5.41 12.60 4.90
C LYS A 144 4.78 11.49 4.06
N SER A 145 4.85 10.26 4.54
CA SER A 145 3.92 9.22 4.13
C SER A 145 2.64 9.35 4.97
N ALA A 146 1.49 9.07 4.37
CA ALA A 146 0.20 9.15 5.04
C ALA A 146 -0.62 7.90 4.77
N LYS A 147 -1.29 7.41 5.83
CA LYS A 147 -2.23 6.29 5.79
C LYS A 147 -3.60 6.77 6.24
N ASP A 148 -4.62 6.59 5.41
CA ASP A 148 -6.02 6.84 5.80
C ASP A 148 -6.73 5.52 6.10
N TYR A 149 -7.18 5.36 7.35
CA TYR A 149 -7.96 4.22 7.82
C TYR A 149 -9.44 4.58 7.84
N TYR A 150 -10.28 3.82 7.15
CA TYR A 150 -11.73 4.03 7.15
C TYR A 150 -12.51 2.79 6.72
N TYR A 151 -13.79 2.75 7.07
CA TYR A 151 -14.70 1.72 6.57
C TYR A 151 -15.38 2.15 5.28
N LYS A 152 -15.46 1.28 4.28
CA LYS A 152 -16.27 1.47 3.06
C LYS A 152 -17.40 0.44 3.02
N ARG A 153 -18.62 0.91 2.75
CA ARG A 153 -19.80 0.05 2.69
C ARG A 153 -19.70 -0.92 1.52
N LEU A 154 -19.85 -2.21 1.80
CA LEU A 154 -19.98 -3.26 0.79
C LEU A 154 -21.42 -3.38 0.33
N HIS A 155 -22.32 -3.52 1.31
CA HIS A 155 -23.73 -3.73 1.07
C HIS A 155 -24.54 -3.17 2.23
N ALA A 156 -25.74 -2.66 1.95
CA ALA A 156 -26.70 -2.27 2.96
C ALA A 156 -28.11 -2.32 2.38
N HIS A 157 -29.07 -2.58 3.27
CA HIS A 157 -30.47 -2.59 2.92
C HIS A 157 -31.34 -2.03 4.04
N GLU A 158 -32.46 -1.43 3.65
CA GLU A 158 -33.54 -1.15 4.58
C GLU A 158 -34.44 -2.38 4.65
N LEU A 159 -34.74 -2.82 5.86
CA LEU A 159 -35.47 -4.05 6.13
C LEU A 159 -36.70 -3.74 6.98
N ASN A 160 -37.77 -4.50 6.76
CA ASN A 160 -38.86 -4.54 7.72
C ASN A 160 -38.36 -5.09 9.06
N LYS A 161 -38.91 -4.61 10.18
CA LYS A 161 -38.50 -5.03 11.53
C LYS A 161 -38.57 -6.54 11.78
N THR A 162 -39.39 -7.25 11.01
CA THR A 162 -39.58 -8.72 11.07
C THR A 162 -38.69 -9.49 10.10
N SER A 163 -37.85 -8.80 9.31
CA SER A 163 -36.96 -9.40 8.32
C SER A 163 -35.54 -9.48 8.87
N SER A 164 -34.86 -10.60 8.59
CA SER A 164 -33.41 -10.72 8.80
C SER A 164 -32.63 -10.19 7.61
N TYR A 165 -31.40 -9.75 7.87
CA TYR A 165 -30.42 -9.43 6.84
C TYR A 165 -29.52 -10.63 6.59
N SER A 166 -29.26 -10.95 5.32
CA SER A 166 -28.21 -11.87 4.91
C SER A 166 -27.45 -11.26 3.74
N TYR A 167 -26.13 -11.30 3.80
CA TYR A 167 -25.25 -10.88 2.72
C TYR A 167 -24.09 -11.86 2.61
N GLU A 168 -23.89 -12.35 1.39
CA GLU A 168 -22.84 -13.30 1.09
C GLU A 168 -22.08 -12.82 -0.14
N SER A 169 -20.75 -12.83 -0.06
CA SER A 169 -19.91 -12.41 -1.17
C SER A 169 -18.50 -12.99 -1.07
N SER A 170 -17.89 -13.23 -2.23
CA SER A 170 -16.43 -13.45 -2.32
C SER A 170 -15.74 -12.09 -2.27
N ILE A 171 -14.98 -11.85 -1.20
CA ILE A 171 -14.31 -10.58 -0.95
C ILE A 171 -12.81 -10.79 -1.08
N THR A 172 -12.21 -10.06 -2.01
CA THR A 172 -10.76 -10.01 -2.15
C THR A 172 -10.18 -9.02 -1.13
N THR A 173 -9.21 -9.50 -0.36
CA THR A 173 -8.46 -8.76 0.66
C THR A 173 -6.97 -8.76 0.32
N GLY A 174 -6.22 -7.83 0.90
CA GLY A 174 -4.83 -7.60 0.57
C GLY A 174 -4.65 -6.75 -0.70
N VAL A 175 -3.48 -6.85 -1.30
CA VAL A 175 -3.05 -6.13 -2.51
C VAL A 175 -2.22 -7.05 -3.39
N SER A 176 -2.15 -6.78 -4.69
CA SER A 176 -1.25 -7.50 -5.59
C SER A 176 0.22 -7.22 -5.27
N GLN A 177 1.13 -8.02 -5.82
CA GLN A 177 2.57 -7.80 -5.65
C GLN A 177 3.01 -6.43 -6.19
N GLU A 178 2.44 -5.99 -7.30
CA GLU A 178 2.70 -4.67 -7.90
C GLU A 178 2.15 -3.52 -7.05
N GLU A 179 0.97 -3.70 -6.45
CA GLU A 179 0.39 -2.72 -5.53
C GLU A 179 1.19 -2.62 -4.22
N ALA A 180 1.65 -3.75 -3.68
CA ALA A 180 2.53 -3.79 -2.52
C ALA A 180 3.84 -3.02 -2.79
N PHE A 181 4.37 -3.18 -4.00
CA PHE A 181 5.53 -2.45 -4.47
C PHE A 181 5.28 -0.92 -4.50
N ALA A 182 4.16 -0.49 -5.07
CA ALA A 182 3.78 0.92 -5.08
C ALA A 182 3.54 1.49 -3.67
N ILE A 183 3.01 0.68 -2.74
CA ILE A 183 2.87 1.05 -1.33
C ILE A 183 4.23 1.24 -0.68
N ALA A 184 5.18 0.33 -0.89
CA ALA A 184 6.54 0.46 -0.35
C ALA A 184 7.23 1.76 -0.84
N GLN A 185 7.06 2.11 -2.12
CA GLN A 185 7.54 3.39 -2.66
C GLN A 185 6.87 4.60 -2.01
N THR A 186 5.56 4.51 -1.73
CA THR A 186 4.82 5.57 -1.04
C THR A 186 5.33 5.79 0.39
N LEU A 187 5.77 4.72 1.05
CA LEU A 187 6.41 4.77 2.37
C LEU A 187 7.90 5.17 2.31
N GLY A 188 8.47 5.21 1.11
CA GLY A 188 9.86 5.57 0.85
C GLY A 188 10.88 4.50 1.27
N ILE A 189 10.45 3.25 1.26
CA ILE A 189 11.25 2.08 1.59
C ILE A 189 12.07 1.71 0.35
N ASP A 190 13.32 1.33 0.56
CA ASP A 190 14.18 0.82 -0.51
C ASP A 190 13.77 -0.61 -0.88
N VAL A 191 13.57 -0.83 -2.18
CA VAL A 191 13.05 -2.08 -2.69
C VAL A 191 13.95 -2.56 -3.82
N GLU A 192 14.56 -3.73 -3.62
CA GLU A 192 15.34 -4.41 -4.64
C GLU A 192 14.46 -5.48 -5.33
N VAL A 193 14.49 -5.50 -6.66
CA VAL A 193 13.89 -6.60 -7.44
C VAL A 193 14.88 -7.75 -7.48
N GLY A 194 14.62 -8.80 -6.70
CA GLY A 194 15.47 -9.99 -6.65
C GLY A 194 15.36 -10.87 -7.91
N TYR A 195 16.32 -11.79 -8.06
CA TYR A 195 16.31 -12.82 -9.10
C TYR A 195 15.00 -13.65 -9.02
N LYS A 196 14.31 -13.83 -10.16
CA LYS A 196 12.97 -14.46 -10.30
C LYS A 196 11.76 -13.64 -9.82
N HIS A 197 11.85 -12.30 -9.78
CA HIS A 197 10.73 -11.43 -9.38
C HIS A 197 10.31 -11.64 -7.91
N ALA A 198 11.20 -12.25 -7.12
CA ALA A 198 11.03 -12.35 -5.68
C ALA A 198 11.43 -11.01 -5.06
N PHE A 199 10.55 -10.44 -4.25
CA PHE A 199 10.82 -9.24 -3.47
C PHE A 199 12.09 -9.42 -2.63
N GLN A 200 13.03 -8.49 -2.76
CA GLN A 200 14.07 -8.31 -1.76
C GLN A 200 13.93 -6.89 -1.23
N ILE A 201 13.23 -6.76 -0.11
CA ILE A 201 13.38 -5.57 0.73
C ILE A 201 14.85 -5.59 1.16
N GLY A 202 15.59 -4.50 0.93
CA GLY A 202 17.03 -4.47 1.18
C GLY A 202 17.39 -5.00 2.57
N THR A 203 18.61 -5.51 2.73
CA THR A 203 19.06 -6.26 3.94
C THR A 203 18.83 -5.55 5.29
N ASN A 204 18.70 -4.21 5.32
CA ASN A 204 18.36 -3.43 6.51
C ASN A 204 16.86 -3.11 6.67
N GLY A 205 16.05 -3.30 5.62
CA GLY A 205 14.63 -2.94 5.58
C GLY A 205 13.68 -4.05 6.04
N MET A 206 14.12 -5.32 6.04
CA MET A 206 13.21 -6.46 6.24
C MET A 206 12.55 -6.51 7.64
N TRP A 207 13.24 -6.03 8.69
CA TRP A 207 12.68 -5.92 10.04
C TRP A 207 11.76 -4.70 10.21
N GLN A 208 12.08 -3.58 9.54
CA GLN A 208 11.31 -2.34 9.60
C GLN A 208 10.03 -2.45 8.75
N THR A 209 10.06 -3.22 7.66
CA THR A 209 8.87 -3.50 6.84
C THR A 209 7.78 -4.26 7.58
N THR A 210 8.09 -5.09 8.58
CA THR A 210 7.04 -5.78 9.33
C THR A 210 6.23 -4.79 10.17
N GLU A 211 6.86 -3.76 10.74
CA GLU A 211 6.17 -2.67 11.46
C GLU A 211 5.49 -1.68 10.50
N SER A 212 6.13 -1.34 9.37
CA SER A 212 5.64 -0.29 8.45
C SER A 212 4.63 -0.78 7.41
N ILE A 213 4.78 -2.02 6.93
CA ILE A 213 3.98 -2.64 5.85
C ILE A 213 3.01 -3.69 6.42
N GLY A 214 3.30 -4.32 7.56
CA GLY A 214 2.50 -5.42 8.09
C GLY A 214 2.68 -6.72 7.30
N THR A 215 2.47 -7.87 7.95
CA THR A 215 2.72 -9.21 7.38
C THR A 215 1.76 -9.62 6.27
N THR A 216 0.66 -8.90 6.07
CA THR A 216 -0.44 -9.24 5.16
C THR A 216 -0.41 -8.51 3.81
N LEU A 217 0.58 -7.64 3.57
CA LEU A 217 0.58 -6.79 2.37
C LEU A 217 1.04 -7.54 1.10
N LEU A 218 1.61 -8.73 1.21
CA LEU A 218 2.08 -9.54 0.08
C LEU A 218 1.11 -10.65 -0.33
N ASN A 219 -0.03 -10.79 0.36
CA ASN A 219 -1.01 -11.82 0.08
C ASN A 219 -2.29 -11.15 -0.43
N GLN A 220 -2.75 -11.59 -1.60
CA GLN A 220 -4.08 -11.25 -2.11
C GLN A 220 -4.94 -12.51 -2.05
N ASP A 221 -5.91 -12.51 -1.15
CA ASP A 221 -6.77 -13.66 -0.91
C ASP A 221 -8.23 -13.30 -1.19
N SER A 222 -8.93 -14.22 -1.85
CA SER A 222 -10.37 -14.10 -2.11
C SER A 222 -11.11 -15.17 -1.33
N GLU A 223 -11.82 -14.75 -0.28
CA GLU A 223 -12.54 -15.64 0.61
C GLU A 223 -14.05 -15.37 0.54
N ARG A 224 -14.83 -16.43 0.70
CA ARG A 224 -16.30 -16.32 0.79
C ARG A 224 -16.67 -15.93 2.21
N HIS A 225 -17.32 -14.78 2.36
CA HIS A 225 -17.84 -14.32 3.64
C HIS A 225 -19.36 -14.32 3.64
N GLU A 226 -19.94 -14.71 4.76
CA GLU A 226 -21.37 -14.69 5.01
C GLU A 226 -21.67 -13.85 6.26
N PHE A 227 -22.57 -12.89 6.13
CA PHE A 227 -22.97 -11.97 7.19
C PHE A 227 -24.47 -12.08 7.41
N ASN A 228 -24.85 -12.55 8.59
CA ASN A 228 -26.24 -12.72 8.97
C ASN A 228 -26.55 -11.84 10.18
N LEU A 229 -27.54 -10.94 10.04
CA LEU A 229 -28.05 -10.13 11.14
C LEU A 229 -29.52 -10.50 11.38
N PRO A 230 -29.91 -10.85 12.62
CA PRO A 230 -31.30 -11.19 12.92
C PRO A 230 -32.21 -9.97 12.72
N GLN A 231 -33.52 -10.26 12.67
CA GLN A 231 -34.57 -9.25 12.70
C GLN A 231 -34.44 -8.28 13.88
N ALA A 232 -35.13 -7.15 13.81
CA ALA A 232 -35.08 -6.16 14.87
C ALA A 232 -35.68 -6.70 16.19
N VAL A 233 -35.24 -6.14 17.32
CA VAL A 233 -35.80 -6.47 18.64
C VAL A 233 -37.29 -6.15 18.70
N TYR A 234 -38.04 -6.95 19.47
CA TYR A 234 -39.51 -6.86 19.50
C TYR A 234 -40.02 -5.46 19.90
N ASN A 235 -39.34 -4.79 20.82
CA ASN A 235 -39.65 -3.45 21.32
C ASN A 235 -39.11 -2.32 20.44
N TYR A 236 -38.52 -2.62 19.28
CA TYR A 236 -38.08 -1.60 18.34
C TYR A 236 -39.29 -0.84 17.79
N GLY A 237 -39.30 0.47 18.05
CA GLY A 237 -40.48 1.33 17.83
C GLY A 237 -40.78 1.70 16.38
N TYR A 238 -39.98 1.25 15.41
CA TYR A 238 -40.11 1.61 14.00
C TYR A 238 -40.41 0.39 13.13
N THR A 239 -41.06 0.63 11.99
CA THR A 239 -41.46 -0.41 11.04
C THR A 239 -40.27 -0.97 10.27
N THR A 240 -39.24 -0.15 10.04
CA THR A 240 -38.04 -0.51 9.28
C THR A 240 -36.76 -0.15 10.02
N PHE A 241 -35.69 -0.85 9.66
CA PHE A 241 -34.33 -0.56 10.11
C PHE A 241 -33.34 -0.81 8.99
N TRP A 242 -32.22 -0.08 8.99
CA TRP A 242 -31.10 -0.33 8.11
C TRP A 242 -30.16 -1.37 8.71
N ALA A 243 -29.61 -2.22 7.86
CA ALA A 243 -28.53 -3.13 8.17
C ALA A 243 -27.51 -3.12 7.04
N GLY A 244 -26.22 -3.26 7.36
CA GLY A 244 -25.18 -3.25 6.35
C GLY A 244 -23.85 -3.77 6.84
N VAL A 245 -22.97 -4.03 5.88
CA VAL A 245 -21.62 -4.57 6.07
C VAL A 245 -20.63 -3.60 5.44
N TYR A 246 -19.56 -3.33 6.18
CA TYR A 246 -18.46 -2.48 5.78
C TYR A 246 -17.15 -3.27 5.79
N GLN A 247 -16.25 -2.92 4.89
CA GLN A 247 -14.89 -3.42 4.83
C GLN A 247 -13.92 -2.30 5.23
N GLY A 248 -12.92 -2.61 6.04
CA GLY A 248 -11.83 -1.70 6.36
C GLY A 248 -10.94 -1.47 5.12
N ILE A 249 -10.67 -0.20 4.83
CA ILE A 249 -9.83 0.26 3.74
C ILE A 249 -8.67 1.07 4.34
N ILE A 250 -7.47 0.85 3.80
CA ILE A 250 -6.28 1.66 4.08
C ILE A 250 -5.83 2.30 2.77
N ASP A 251 -5.84 3.63 2.69
CA ASP A 251 -5.23 4.34 1.57
C ASP A 251 -3.82 4.81 1.96
N TYR A 252 -2.85 4.62 1.07
CA TYR A 252 -1.46 5.06 1.21
C TYR A 252 -1.17 6.17 0.21
N TYR A 253 -0.61 7.29 0.65
CA TYR A 253 -0.20 8.38 -0.22
C TYR A 253 0.95 9.22 0.36
N VAL A 254 1.61 9.97 -0.50
CA VAL A 254 2.65 10.93 -0.12
C VAL A 254 2.01 12.31 0.09
N LYS A 255 2.32 12.95 1.22
CA LYS A 255 1.98 14.34 1.49
C LYS A 255 3.24 15.20 1.30
N PRO A 256 3.34 15.95 0.19
CA PRO A 256 4.55 16.70 -0.12
C PRO A 256 4.79 17.82 0.89
N SER A 257 6.05 18.15 1.12
CA SER A 257 6.42 19.44 1.70
C SER A 257 6.05 20.58 0.74
N VAL A 258 5.95 21.81 1.26
CA VAL A 258 5.69 23.00 0.43
C VAL A 258 6.74 23.15 -0.66
N LYS A 259 8.01 22.98 -0.32
CA LYS A 259 9.12 23.09 -1.29
C LYS A 259 9.09 21.99 -2.34
N LEU A 260 8.73 20.76 -1.97
CA LEU A 260 8.59 19.68 -2.95
C LEU A 260 7.47 19.99 -3.92
N GLN A 261 6.34 20.50 -3.43
CA GLN A 261 5.24 20.91 -4.29
C GLN A 261 5.66 22.04 -5.23
N GLU A 262 6.38 23.05 -4.75
CA GLU A 262 6.92 24.14 -5.58
C GLU A 262 7.84 23.62 -6.69
N VAL A 263 8.74 22.68 -6.39
CA VAL A 263 9.63 22.06 -7.38
C VAL A 263 8.84 21.30 -8.45
N LEU A 264 7.81 20.54 -8.04
CA LEU A 264 6.95 19.82 -8.98
C LEU A 264 6.14 20.79 -9.86
N ASP A 265 5.59 21.85 -9.27
CA ASP A 265 4.80 22.86 -9.98
C ASP A 265 5.65 23.67 -10.96
N ASP A 266 6.86 24.05 -10.55
CA ASP A 266 7.81 24.77 -11.40
C ASP A 266 8.28 23.90 -12.58
N PHE A 267 8.57 22.61 -12.34
CA PHE A 267 8.95 21.68 -13.41
C PHE A 267 7.80 21.47 -14.41
N ASN A 268 6.58 21.29 -13.90
CA ASN A 268 5.40 21.03 -14.74
C ASN A 268 4.83 22.30 -15.38
N ARG A 269 5.38 23.48 -15.06
CA ARG A 269 4.93 24.73 -15.66
C ARG A 269 5.23 24.70 -17.16
N PRO A 270 4.23 24.92 -18.03
CA PRO A 270 4.45 25.01 -19.46
C PRO A 270 5.48 26.12 -19.74
N PRO A 271 6.53 25.87 -20.52
CA PRO A 271 7.50 26.91 -20.84
C PRO A 271 6.81 28.03 -21.60
N SER A 272 7.25 29.27 -21.40
CA SER A 272 6.75 30.44 -22.12
C SER A 272 7.15 30.34 -23.60
N GLY A 273 6.31 29.71 -24.42
CA GLY A 273 6.53 29.49 -25.85
C GLY A 273 5.74 28.28 -26.38
N ASN A 274 5.95 27.92 -27.66
CA ASN A 274 5.27 26.79 -28.30
C ASN A 274 5.90 25.42 -27.98
N HIS A 275 6.81 25.33 -27.01
CA HIS A 275 7.44 24.05 -26.65
C HIS A 275 6.57 23.34 -25.62
N GLN A 276 6.11 22.13 -25.93
CA GLN A 276 5.43 21.30 -24.95
C GLN A 276 6.46 20.53 -24.13
N LEU A 277 6.28 20.48 -22.82
CA LEU A 277 7.04 19.56 -21.96
C LEU A 277 6.81 18.14 -22.49
N GLU A 278 7.87 17.34 -22.62
CA GLU A 278 7.78 15.95 -23.07
C GLU A 278 7.46 14.97 -21.93
N ILE A 279 7.68 15.43 -20.70
CA ILE A 279 7.48 14.69 -19.46
C ILE A 279 6.90 15.61 -18.39
N ASN A 280 6.16 15.03 -17.44
CA ASN A 280 5.71 15.67 -16.21
C ASN A 280 6.24 14.88 -15.01
N LEU A 281 6.41 15.56 -13.88
CA LEU A 281 6.74 14.94 -12.60
C LEU A 281 5.52 14.93 -11.70
N ARG A 282 5.27 13.82 -11.00
CA ARG A 282 4.20 13.76 -9.99
C ARG A 282 4.57 12.82 -8.86
N LEU A 283 3.92 12.99 -7.71
CA LEU A 283 4.01 12.00 -6.65
C LEU A 283 3.31 10.70 -7.06
N PRO A 284 3.67 9.56 -6.44
CA PRO A 284 3.01 8.29 -6.66
C PRO A 284 1.50 8.42 -6.44
N GLU A 285 0.74 7.74 -7.28
CA GLU A 285 -0.71 7.69 -7.10
C GLU A 285 -1.06 6.99 -5.78
N LYS A 286 -2.17 7.44 -5.18
CA LYS A 286 -2.68 6.84 -3.94
C LYS A 286 -2.97 5.36 -4.16
N GLN A 287 -2.40 4.51 -3.31
CA GLN A 287 -2.63 3.07 -3.32
C GLN A 287 -3.68 2.71 -2.26
N THR A 288 -4.50 1.69 -2.52
CA THR A 288 -5.60 1.30 -1.63
C THR A 288 -5.51 -0.18 -1.30
N GLN A 289 -5.38 -0.51 -0.02
CA GLN A 289 -5.50 -1.88 0.48
C GLN A 289 -6.90 -2.15 1.02
N LYS A 290 -7.48 -3.28 0.61
CA LYS A 290 -8.69 -3.83 1.21
C LYS A 290 -8.31 -4.79 2.33
N THR A 291 -8.80 -4.55 3.55
CA THR A 291 -8.48 -5.41 4.68
C THR A 291 -9.49 -6.55 4.82
N ASN A 292 -9.14 -7.56 5.62
CA ASN A 292 -10.05 -8.59 6.12
C ASN A 292 -10.84 -8.14 7.38
N ILE A 293 -10.79 -6.84 7.70
CA ILE A 293 -11.52 -6.27 8.83
C ILE A 293 -12.91 -5.87 8.35
N PHE A 294 -13.94 -6.49 8.95
CA PHE A 294 -15.33 -6.22 8.63
C PHE A 294 -16.06 -5.58 9.81
N HIS A 295 -17.02 -4.72 9.50
CA HIS A 295 -17.86 -4.08 10.50
C HIS A 295 -19.32 -4.15 10.06
N THR A 296 -20.18 -4.72 10.91
CA THR A 296 -21.62 -4.78 10.65
C THR A 296 -22.31 -3.68 11.45
N VAL A 297 -23.23 -2.99 10.80
CA VAL A 297 -23.94 -1.85 11.39
C VAL A 297 -25.42 -2.05 11.19
N ARG A 298 -26.20 -1.65 12.19
CA ARG A 298 -27.66 -1.59 12.12
C ARG A 298 -28.16 -0.25 12.66
N THR A 299 -29.39 0.13 12.31
CA THR A 299 -30.05 1.29 12.92
C THR A 299 -30.08 1.16 14.43
N LYS A 300 -29.84 2.29 15.09
CA LYS A 300 -29.78 2.40 16.55
C LYS A 300 -31.04 1.83 17.21
N GLY A 301 -30.84 0.97 18.20
CA GLY A 301 -31.92 0.33 18.95
C GLY A 301 -32.62 -0.83 18.22
N SER A 302 -32.21 -1.19 16.99
CA SER A 302 -32.78 -2.36 16.28
C SER A 302 -32.13 -3.68 16.69
N GLY A 303 -30.98 -3.68 17.39
CA GLY A 303 -30.25 -4.88 17.80
C GLY A 303 -30.53 -5.38 19.21
N ASN A 304 -30.41 -6.70 19.41
CA ASN A 304 -30.22 -7.28 20.75
C ASN A 304 -28.82 -6.89 21.25
N PRO A 305 -28.61 -6.68 22.57
CA PRO A 305 -27.28 -6.47 23.11
C PRO A 305 -26.37 -7.61 22.66
N ILE A 306 -25.23 -7.27 22.04
CA ILE A 306 -24.17 -8.24 21.74
C ILE A 306 -23.83 -8.91 23.07
N PRO A 307 -23.82 -10.26 23.17
CA PRO A 307 -23.35 -10.91 24.39
C PRO A 307 -21.96 -10.38 24.69
N LYS A 308 -21.76 -9.86 25.91
CA LYS A 308 -20.43 -9.51 26.39
C LYS A 308 -19.54 -10.71 26.15
N ILE A 309 -18.53 -10.55 25.30
CA ILE A 309 -17.40 -11.47 25.27
C ILE A 309 -16.68 -11.22 26.60
N GLU A 310 -17.00 -12.00 27.62
CA GLU A 310 -16.21 -12.07 28.83
C GLU A 310 -14.85 -12.65 28.45
N GLY A 311 -13.83 -11.80 28.44
CA GLY A 311 -12.45 -12.22 28.25
C GLY A 311 -12.04 -13.22 29.33
N LYS A 312 -11.41 -14.32 28.90
CA LYS A 312 -10.46 -15.08 29.69
C LYS A 312 -9.07 -14.77 29.17
#